data_AF-A0A9W6ZZF6-F1
#
_entry.id   AF-A0A9W6ZZF6-F1
#
_cell.length_a   1.000
_cell.length_b   1.000
_cell.length_c   1.000
_cell.angle_alpha   90.00
_cell.angle_beta   90.00
_cell.angle_gamma   90.00
#
_symmetry.space_group_name_H-M   'P 1'
#
loop_
_entity.id
_entity.type
_entity.pdbx_description
1 polymer ?
#
loop_
_entity_poly.entity_id
_entity_poly.type
_entity_poly.pdbx_seq_one_letter_code
_entity_poly.pdbx_strand_id
1 'polypeptide(L)'
;MPARSCALLNVLHLLHLRFPQIPPPPPPYSTPLKQSLSKSNTFLISLSSGTLSGSISSLVCAPLDIVKTRLQIAGTLPTIQEGVIGTLKNIVKKDGPRGLFRGLAPTLVTVPTFWGFYFPIYEEFKFFYSPYFGGPGMGDGAVCHVFSAVSAGMVADFVTNPMWVVRTRMQTETLHLLVNNENRRAMSMIETTKSLYSTHGPSVFWRGLTASFLGLSHVAIQFPVYEKMKVWLPTVLHPERGEEEPVDWLLASAASKVTACLLTYPHEVIRSR
;
A
#
# COMPACT_ATOMS: atom_id res chain seq x y z
N MET A 1 58.90 -40.40 -2.12
CA MET A 1 58.26 -39.72 -0.97
C MET A 1 59.27 -38.69 -0.46
N PRO A 2 58.94 -37.40 -0.19
CA PRO A 2 57.65 -36.71 -0.14
C PRO A 2 57.60 -35.45 -1.07
N ALA A 3 56.55 -35.30 -1.88
CA ALA A 3 56.33 -34.10 -2.70
C ALA A 3 54.83 -33.75 -2.79
N ARG A 4 54.13 -33.79 -1.65
CA ARG A 4 52.67 -33.51 -1.59
C ARG A 4 52.21 -32.58 -0.46
N SER A 5 53.11 -31.97 0.32
CA SER A 5 52.71 -31.06 1.42
C SER A 5 52.78 -29.55 1.12
N CYS A 6 53.10 -29.12 -0.11
CA CYS A 6 53.15 -27.68 -0.45
C CYS A 6 51.88 -27.12 -1.11
N ALA A 7 50.99 -27.97 -1.64
CA ALA A 7 49.81 -27.49 -2.35
C ALA A 7 48.65 -27.04 -1.43
N LEU A 8 48.63 -27.50 -0.17
CA LEU A 8 47.56 -27.18 0.79
C LEU A 8 47.77 -25.85 1.53
N LEU A 9 49.00 -25.35 1.65
CA LEU A 9 49.27 -24.07 2.31
C LEU A 9 48.99 -22.85 1.41
N ASN A 10 49.10 -22.98 0.09
CA ASN A 10 48.80 -21.88 -0.84
C ASN A 10 47.30 -21.65 -1.07
N VAL A 11 46.44 -22.64 -0.78
CA VAL A 11 44.98 -22.50 -0.91
C VAL A 11 44.39 -21.76 0.29
N LEU A 12 44.99 -21.90 1.48
CA LEU A 12 44.58 -21.17 2.69
C LEU A 12 44.96 -19.68 2.68
N HIS A 13 45.95 -19.28 1.87
CA HIS A 13 46.34 -17.87 1.71
C HIS A 13 45.53 -17.14 0.62
N LEU A 14 44.84 -17.87 -0.27
CA LEU A 14 43.96 -17.32 -1.31
C LEU A 14 42.50 -17.16 -0.87
N LEU A 15 42.14 -17.66 0.32
CA LEU A 15 40.80 -17.54 0.93
C LEU A 15 40.63 -16.31 1.84
N HIS A 16 41.63 -15.41 1.89
CA HIS A 16 41.41 -14.04 2.35
C HIS A 16 40.79 -13.21 1.22
N LEU A 17 39.51 -13.50 0.95
CA LEU A 17 38.61 -12.61 0.23
C LEU A 17 38.80 -11.20 0.80
N ARG A 18 39.30 -10.28 -0.03
CA ARG A 18 39.21 -8.85 0.23
C ARG A 18 37.74 -8.49 0.33
N PHE A 19 37.20 -8.52 1.55
CA PHE A 19 35.95 -7.84 1.85
C PHE A 19 36.13 -6.38 1.39
N PRO A 20 35.23 -5.84 0.55
CA PRO A 20 35.18 -4.39 0.39
C PRO A 20 35.01 -3.80 1.78
N GLN A 21 35.97 -2.97 2.20
CA GLN A 21 35.91 -2.21 3.45
C GLN A 21 34.55 -1.54 3.50
N ILE A 22 33.68 -2.00 4.40
CA ILE A 22 32.44 -1.30 4.72
C ILE A 22 32.90 0.08 5.19
N PRO A 23 32.44 1.20 4.59
CA PRO A 23 32.81 2.52 5.07
C PRO A 23 32.48 2.58 6.57
N PRO A 24 33.39 3.11 7.41
CA PRO A 24 33.12 3.19 8.84
C PRO A 24 31.78 3.90 9.05
N PRO A 25 30.95 3.45 10.00
CA PRO A 25 29.73 4.16 10.33
C PRO A 25 30.08 5.63 10.59
N PRO A 26 29.30 6.58 10.06
CA PRO A 26 29.59 8.00 10.25
C PRO A 26 29.77 8.28 11.75
N PRO A 27 30.77 9.10 12.13
CA PRO A 27 31.07 9.35 13.53
C PRO A 27 29.82 9.84 14.27
N PRO A 28 29.54 9.34 15.50
CA PRO A 28 28.34 9.65 16.27
C PRO A 28 28.33 11.07 16.87
N TYR A 29 28.86 12.05 16.14
CA TYR A 29 28.95 13.46 16.53
C TYR A 29 28.27 14.36 15.50
N SER A 30 27.06 13.99 15.07
CA SER A 30 26.13 15.03 14.61
C SER A 30 25.55 15.70 15.85
N THR A 31 25.63 17.03 15.93
CA THR A 31 24.96 17.76 17.01
C THR A 31 23.48 17.33 17.08
N PRO A 32 22.88 17.20 18.27
CA PRO A 32 21.50 16.71 18.41
C PRO A 32 20.51 17.51 17.56
N LEU A 33 20.81 18.79 17.31
CA LEU A 33 20.06 19.67 16.42
C LEU A 33 20.17 19.26 14.94
N LYS A 34 21.35 18.87 14.42
CA LYS A 34 21.50 18.37 13.05
C LYS A 34 20.79 17.03 12.83
N GLN A 35 20.81 16.15 13.83
CA GLN A 35 20.11 14.87 13.76
C GLN A 35 18.59 15.07 13.79
N SER A 36 18.10 15.99 14.64
CA SER A 36 16.68 16.38 14.68
C SER A 36 16.21 17.06 13.38
N LEU A 37 17.03 17.94 12.79
CA LEU A 37 16.73 18.58 11.51
C LEU A 37 16.73 17.55 10.36
N SER A 38 17.68 16.61 10.35
CA SER A 38 17.71 15.53 9.36
C SER A 38 16.46 14.67 9.44
N LYS A 39 16.04 14.29 10.66
CA LYS A 39 14.79 13.52 10.87
C LYS A 39 13.56 14.30 10.40
N SER A 40 13.46 15.58 10.74
CA SER A 40 12.34 16.44 10.30
C SER A 40 12.28 16.56 8.77
N ASN A 41 13.43 16.68 8.10
CA ASN A 41 13.49 16.75 6.64
C ASN A 41 13.06 15.42 6.01
N THR A 42 13.53 14.28 6.51
CA THR A 42 13.10 12.96 6.04
C THR A 42 11.60 12.76 6.22
N PHE A 43 11.03 13.15 7.36
CA PHE A 43 9.59 13.10 7.59
C PHE A 43 8.80 13.92 6.55
N LEU A 44 9.20 15.17 6.31
CA LEU A 44 8.54 16.06 5.34
C LEU A 44 8.68 15.56 3.90
N ILE A 45 9.84 14.99 3.54
CA ILE A 45 10.08 14.37 2.23
C ILE A 45 9.18 13.14 2.06
N SER A 46 9.09 12.26 3.06
CA SER A 46 8.23 11.07 3.02
C SER A 46 6.74 11.44 2.97
N LEU A 47 6.33 12.49 3.69
CA LEU A 47 4.96 13.00 3.69
C LEU A 47 4.58 13.59 2.32
N SER A 48 5.42 14.46 1.77
CA SER A 48 5.18 15.12 0.48
C SER A 48 5.23 14.13 -0.69
N SER A 49 6.19 13.21 -0.70
CA SER A 49 6.27 12.15 -1.72
C SER A 49 5.09 11.18 -1.61
N GLY A 50 4.68 10.80 -0.40
CA GLY A 50 3.52 9.94 -0.15
C GLY A 50 2.21 10.56 -0.63
N THR A 51 1.96 11.82 -0.28
CA THR A 51 0.78 12.57 -0.73
C THR A 51 0.74 12.76 -2.25
N LEU A 52 1.86 13.12 -2.88
CA LEU A 52 1.94 13.29 -4.33
C LEU A 52 1.71 11.97 -5.06
N SER A 53 2.38 10.90 -4.63
CA SER A 53 2.22 9.56 -5.19
C SER A 53 0.77 9.07 -5.05
N GLY A 54 0.17 9.24 -3.87
CA GLY A 54 -1.24 8.89 -3.62
C GLY A 54 -2.22 9.67 -4.50
N SER A 55 -1.92 10.94 -4.80
CA SER A 55 -2.75 11.78 -5.66
C SER A 55 -2.70 11.33 -7.11
N ILE A 56 -1.50 11.09 -7.62
CA ILE A 56 -1.29 10.58 -8.99
C ILE A 56 -1.93 9.20 -9.14
N SER A 57 -1.72 8.30 -8.18
CA SER A 57 -2.35 6.98 -8.16
C SER A 57 -3.88 7.09 -8.20
N SER A 58 -4.46 7.99 -7.41
CA SER A 58 -5.91 8.21 -7.40
C SER A 58 -6.45 8.71 -8.74
N LEU A 59 -5.72 9.58 -9.44
CA LEU A 59 -6.11 10.08 -10.76
C LEU A 59 -6.07 8.97 -11.82
N VAL A 60 -5.02 8.15 -11.80
CA VAL A 60 -4.86 7.03 -12.74
C VAL A 60 -5.90 5.94 -12.48
N CYS A 61 -6.21 5.65 -11.22
CA CYS A 61 -7.21 4.65 -10.84
C CYS A 61 -8.66 5.16 -10.91
N ALA A 62 -8.88 6.47 -11.05
CA ALA A 62 -10.22 7.08 -11.04
C ALA A 62 -11.22 6.41 -12.00
N PRO A 63 -10.88 6.14 -13.29
CA PRO A 63 -11.81 5.49 -14.21
C PRO A 63 -12.21 4.09 -13.76
N LEU A 64 -11.27 3.34 -13.17
CA LEU A 64 -11.52 1.98 -12.67
C LEU A 64 -12.42 1.99 -11.43
N ASP A 65 -12.22 2.96 -10.53
CA ASP A 65 -13.09 3.14 -9.36
C ASP A 65 -14.55 3.43 -9.77
N ILE A 66 -14.75 4.25 -10.80
CA ILE A 66 -16.09 4.53 -11.33
C ILE A 66 -16.70 3.30 -12.01
N VAL A 67 -15.92 2.55 -12.80
CA VAL A 67 -16.43 1.31 -13.40
C VAL A 67 -16.79 0.29 -12.30
N LYS A 68 -15.96 0.14 -11.28
CA LYS A 68 -16.22 -0.77 -10.15
C LYS A 68 -17.49 -0.40 -9.41
N THR A 69 -17.69 0.87 -9.07
CA THR A 69 -18.93 1.31 -8.39
C THR A 69 -20.16 1.09 -9.25
N ARG A 70 -20.09 1.33 -10.57
CA ARG A 70 -21.18 1.04 -11.53
C ARG A 70 -21.49 -0.45 -11.66
N LEU A 71 -20.47 -1.32 -11.64
CA LEU A 71 -20.68 -2.77 -11.64
C LEU A 71 -21.26 -3.27 -10.33
N GLN A 72 -20.85 -2.70 -9.19
CA GLN A 72 -21.44 -3.00 -7.88
C GLN A 72 -22.93 -2.64 -7.86
N ILE A 73 -23.31 -1.54 -8.51
CA ILE A 73 -24.72 -1.16 -8.73
C ILE A 73 -25.42 -2.18 -9.64
N ALA A 74 -24.83 -2.46 -10.81
CA ALA A 74 -25.41 -3.35 -11.81
C ALA A 74 -25.66 -4.76 -11.25
N GLY A 75 -24.75 -5.28 -10.42
CA GLY A 75 -24.93 -6.57 -9.75
C GLY A 75 -26.08 -6.63 -8.74
N THR A 76 -26.60 -5.49 -8.27
CA THR A 76 -27.80 -5.43 -7.42
C THR A 76 -29.11 -5.33 -8.23
N LEU A 77 -29.02 -5.05 -9.53
CA LEU A 77 -30.17 -4.92 -10.42
C LEU A 77 -30.31 -6.19 -11.27
N PRO A 78 -31.50 -6.82 -11.34
CA PRO A 78 -31.70 -8.09 -12.06
C PRO A 78 -31.53 -7.99 -13.59
N THR A 79 -31.43 -6.78 -14.15
CA THR A 79 -31.53 -6.50 -15.59
C THR A 79 -30.25 -6.00 -16.26
N ILE A 80 -29.17 -5.71 -15.52
CA ILE A 80 -27.95 -5.13 -16.10
C ILE A 80 -26.74 -6.02 -15.79
N GLN A 81 -26.41 -6.93 -16.70
CA GLN A 81 -25.15 -7.68 -16.68
C GLN A 81 -24.27 -7.27 -17.86
N GLU A 82 -23.78 -6.04 -17.84
CA GLU A 82 -22.68 -5.66 -18.71
C GLU A 82 -21.36 -5.94 -18.01
N GLY A 83 -20.40 -6.54 -18.73
CA GLY A 83 -19.04 -6.70 -18.23
C GLY A 83 -18.32 -5.34 -18.10
N VAL A 84 -17.14 -5.35 -17.47
CA VAL A 84 -16.29 -4.16 -17.22
C VAL A 84 -16.16 -3.24 -18.43
N ILE A 85 -15.90 -3.81 -19.61
CA ILE A 85 -15.69 -3.07 -20.86
C ILE A 85 -17.01 -2.46 -21.36
N GLY A 86 -18.14 -3.16 -21.20
CA GLY A 86 -19.46 -2.66 -21.57
C GLY A 86 -19.86 -1.45 -20.74
N THR A 87 -19.69 -1.55 -19.42
CA THR A 87 -19.94 -0.45 -18.48
C THR A 87 -19.06 0.77 -18.80
N LEU A 88 -17.77 0.57 -19.08
CA LEU A 88 -16.86 1.66 -19.46
C LEU A 88 -17.33 2.37 -20.74
N LYS A 89 -17.64 1.61 -21.79
CA LYS A 89 -18.15 2.17 -23.07
C LYS A 89 -19.45 2.93 -22.86
N ASN A 90 -20.34 2.42 -22.03
CA ASN A 90 -21.62 3.06 -21.74
C ASN A 90 -21.47 4.36 -20.97
N ILE A 91 -20.56 4.44 -20.00
CA ILE A 91 -20.28 5.69 -19.28
C ILE A 91 -19.75 6.74 -20.27
N VAL A 92 -18.77 6.38 -21.10
CA VAL A 92 -18.18 7.32 -22.07
C VAL A 92 -19.22 7.78 -23.11
N LYS A 93 -20.11 6.90 -23.54
CA LYS A 93 -21.17 7.23 -24.51
C LYS A 93 -22.28 8.12 -23.92
N LYS A 94 -22.66 7.91 -22.66
CA LYS A 94 -23.77 8.62 -22.01
C LYS A 94 -23.33 9.90 -21.29
N ASP A 95 -22.29 9.80 -20.47
CA ASP A 95 -21.82 10.88 -19.58
C ASP A 95 -20.57 11.59 -20.15
N GLY A 96 -20.02 11.09 -21.25
CA GLY A 96 -18.76 11.58 -21.82
C GLY A 96 -17.53 11.12 -21.02
N PRO A 97 -16.31 11.45 -21.49
CA PRO A 97 -15.06 11.08 -20.80
C PRO A 97 -14.93 11.74 -19.41
N ARG A 98 -15.56 12.90 -19.19
CA ARG A 98 -15.60 13.56 -17.88
C ARG A 98 -16.43 12.78 -16.84
N GLY A 99 -17.37 11.93 -17.29
CA GLY A 99 -18.14 11.04 -16.43
C GLY A 99 -17.26 10.07 -15.63
N LEU A 100 -16.09 9.70 -16.15
CA LEU A 100 -15.13 8.80 -15.51
C LEU A 100 -14.43 9.40 -14.28
N PHE A 101 -14.53 10.71 -14.07
CA PHE A 101 -13.92 11.41 -12.94
C PHE A 101 -14.98 11.98 -11.97
N ARG A 102 -16.27 11.69 -12.19
CA ARG A 102 -17.36 12.20 -11.37
C ARG A 102 -17.38 11.49 -10.01
N GLY A 103 -17.31 12.25 -8.92
CA GLY A 103 -17.26 11.68 -7.56
C GLY A 103 -15.85 11.29 -7.09
N LEU A 104 -14.81 11.75 -7.78
CA LEU A 104 -13.41 11.50 -7.42
C LEU A 104 -12.94 12.29 -6.16
N ALA A 105 -13.61 13.39 -5.82
CA ALA A 105 -13.27 14.27 -4.71
C ALA A 105 -12.98 13.51 -3.38
N PRO A 106 -13.86 12.61 -2.88
CA PRO A 106 -13.57 11.86 -1.66
C PRO A 106 -12.31 11.00 -1.75
N THR A 107 -12.02 10.42 -2.91
CA THR A 107 -10.83 9.60 -3.14
C THR A 107 -9.56 10.44 -3.14
N LEU A 108 -9.57 11.59 -3.84
CA LEU A 108 -8.44 12.52 -3.92
C LEU A 108 -8.07 13.16 -2.58
N VAL A 109 -8.99 13.20 -1.62
CA VAL A 109 -8.70 13.67 -0.27
C VAL A 109 -8.24 12.50 0.60
N THR A 110 -8.93 11.36 0.55
CA THR A 110 -8.66 10.22 1.45
C THR A 110 -7.33 9.52 1.16
N VAL A 111 -7.05 9.19 -0.10
CA VAL A 111 -5.88 8.35 -0.45
C VAL A 111 -4.56 9.08 -0.22
N PRO A 112 -4.38 10.35 -0.65
CA PRO A 112 -3.15 11.08 -0.38
C PRO A 112 -2.90 11.27 1.10
N THR A 113 -3.94 11.57 1.88
CA THR A 113 -3.80 11.72 3.34
C THR A 113 -3.35 10.42 3.99
N PHE A 114 -3.92 9.27 3.59
CA PHE A 114 -3.48 7.98 4.10
C PHE A 114 -1.99 7.72 3.82
N TRP A 115 -1.56 7.80 2.56
CA TRP A 115 -0.16 7.53 2.20
C TRP A 115 0.81 8.56 2.77
N GLY A 116 0.37 9.81 2.89
CA GLY A 116 1.11 10.88 3.54
C GLY A 116 1.44 10.59 5.00
N PHE A 117 0.49 10.05 5.77
CA PHE A 117 0.77 9.62 7.15
C PHE A 117 1.51 8.29 7.21
N TYR A 118 1.17 7.35 6.33
CA TYR A 118 1.74 6.00 6.34
C TYR A 118 3.26 5.99 6.16
N PHE A 119 3.81 6.66 5.14
CA PHE A 119 5.25 6.57 4.83
C PHE A 119 6.15 7.11 5.94
N PRO A 120 5.93 8.32 6.49
CA PRO A 120 6.76 8.81 7.59
C PRO A 120 6.67 7.95 8.86
N ILE A 121 5.47 7.46 9.18
CA ILE A 121 5.27 6.58 10.35
C ILE A 121 5.96 5.24 10.15
N TYR A 122 5.90 4.69 8.93
CA TYR A 122 6.60 3.46 8.56
C TYR A 122 8.11 3.59 8.72
N GLU A 123 8.72 4.69 8.27
CA GLU A 123 10.15 4.94 8.45
C GLU A 123 10.52 4.99 9.95
N GLU A 124 9.73 5.68 10.78
CA GLU A 124 9.98 5.75 12.22
C GLU A 124 9.92 4.36 12.88
N PHE A 125 8.90 3.55 12.55
CA PHE A 125 8.82 2.18 13.06
C PHE A 125 9.93 1.28 12.54
N LYS A 126 10.40 1.50 11.31
CA LYS A 126 11.54 0.76 10.76
C LYS A 126 12.81 1.03 11.57
N PHE A 127 13.09 2.29 11.91
CA PHE A 127 14.21 2.65 12.80
C PHE A 127 14.03 2.06 14.20
N PHE A 128 12.79 2.00 14.70
CA PHE A 128 12.49 1.40 16.00
C PHE A 128 12.70 -0.12 16.03
N TYR A 129 12.30 -0.85 14.98
CA TYR A 129 12.36 -2.32 14.94
C TYR A 129 13.68 -2.89 14.38
N SER A 130 14.45 -2.10 13.61
CA SER A 130 15.73 -2.53 13.02
C SER A 130 16.72 -3.10 14.06
N PRO A 131 16.89 -2.53 15.28
CA PRO A 131 17.78 -3.11 16.29
C PRO A 131 17.32 -4.47 16.85
N TYR A 132 16.01 -4.76 16.81
CA TYR A 132 15.44 -5.97 17.40
C TYR A 132 15.31 -7.12 16.40
N PHE A 133 15.05 -6.79 15.13
CA PHE A 133 14.73 -7.76 14.08
C PHE A 133 15.65 -7.66 12.86
N GLY A 134 16.66 -6.78 12.88
CA GLY A 134 17.69 -6.66 11.85
C GLY A 134 18.76 -7.74 12.00
N GLY A 135 18.78 -8.72 11.10
CA GLY A 135 19.84 -9.73 11.02
C GLY A 135 21.11 -9.17 10.36
N PRO A 136 22.30 -9.70 10.68
CA PRO A 136 23.53 -9.36 9.97
C PRO A 136 23.60 -10.12 8.64
N GLY A 137 23.45 -9.39 7.53
CA GLY A 137 23.69 -9.88 6.16
C GLY A 137 22.42 -9.92 5.30
N MET A 138 22.37 -8.99 4.34
CA MET A 138 21.36 -8.86 3.27
C MET A 138 19.91 -8.60 3.71
N GLY A 139 19.59 -7.31 3.85
CA GLY A 139 18.22 -6.79 3.96
C GLY A 139 17.70 -6.74 5.39
N ASP A 140 17.06 -5.64 5.78
CA ASP A 140 16.28 -5.60 7.00
C ASP A 140 15.32 -6.81 6.98
N GLY A 141 15.34 -7.67 8.00
CA GLY A 141 14.61 -8.95 7.92
C GLY A 141 13.12 -8.75 7.61
N ALA A 142 12.52 -9.66 6.84
CA ALA A 142 11.09 -9.65 6.48
C ALA A 142 10.16 -9.30 7.65
N VAL A 143 10.52 -9.81 8.83
CA VAL A 143 9.83 -9.61 10.10
C VAL A 143 9.84 -8.14 10.51
N CYS A 144 10.98 -7.44 10.40
CA CYS A 144 11.09 -6.01 10.66
C CYS A 144 10.15 -5.21 9.75
N HIS A 145 10.13 -5.53 8.44
CA HIS A 145 9.26 -4.88 7.48
C HIS A 145 7.78 -5.10 7.77
N VAL A 146 7.38 -6.34 8.11
CA VAL A 146 6.00 -6.68 8.47
C VAL A 146 5.54 -5.91 9.71
N PHE A 147 6.31 -5.96 10.80
CA PHE A 147 5.94 -5.26 12.04
C PHE A 147 5.89 -3.74 11.87
N SER A 148 6.85 -3.18 11.10
CA SER A 148 6.87 -1.75 10.78
C SER A 148 5.64 -1.34 9.96
N ALA A 149 5.32 -2.12 8.92
CA ALA A 149 4.18 -1.85 8.04
C ALA A 149 2.84 -2.00 8.75
N VAL A 150 2.66 -3.04 9.57
CA VAL A 150 1.42 -3.24 10.33
C VAL A 150 1.24 -2.13 11.37
N SER A 151 2.29 -1.81 12.14
CA SER A 151 2.22 -0.74 13.15
C SER A 151 1.92 0.62 12.51
N ALA A 152 2.57 0.94 11.39
CA ALA A 152 2.33 2.16 10.65
C ALA A 152 0.92 2.21 10.05
N GLY A 153 0.44 1.09 9.50
CA GLY A 153 -0.92 0.93 8.99
C GLY A 153 -1.95 1.19 10.07
N MET A 154 -1.79 0.63 11.27
CA MET A 154 -2.72 0.83 12.39
C MET A 154 -2.82 2.31 12.82
N VAL A 155 -1.68 3.00 12.92
CA VAL A 155 -1.67 4.43 13.30
C VAL A 155 -2.26 5.29 12.18
N ALA A 156 -1.87 5.04 10.93
CA ALA A 156 -2.42 5.75 9.78
C ALA A 156 -3.93 5.53 9.64
N ASP A 157 -4.41 4.30 9.82
CA ASP A 157 -5.84 3.96 9.82
C ASP A 157 -6.56 4.68 10.96
N PHE A 158 -6.02 4.69 12.17
CA PHE A 158 -6.63 5.39 13.30
C PHE A 158 -6.81 6.90 13.03
N VAL A 159 -5.80 7.54 12.45
CA VAL A 159 -5.82 8.97 12.10
C VAL A 159 -6.75 9.25 10.92
N THR A 160 -6.76 8.37 9.91
CA THR A 160 -7.50 8.59 8.66
C THR A 160 -8.89 7.97 8.65
N ASN A 161 -9.27 7.21 9.69
CA ASN A 161 -10.58 6.53 9.77
C ASN A 161 -11.77 7.47 9.49
N PRO A 162 -11.82 8.72 10.01
CA PRO A 162 -12.91 9.63 9.70
C PRO A 162 -13.10 9.87 8.20
N MET A 163 -12.00 9.96 7.45
CA MET A 163 -12.01 10.19 6.01
C MET A 163 -12.50 8.96 5.26
N TRP A 164 -12.09 7.76 5.69
CA TRP A 164 -12.59 6.50 5.15
C TRP A 164 -14.09 6.32 5.39
N VAL A 165 -14.59 6.68 6.57
CA VAL A 165 -16.03 6.63 6.88
C VAL A 165 -16.81 7.59 6.00
N VAL A 166 -16.36 8.83 5.83
CA VAL A 166 -17.04 9.81 4.97
C VAL A 166 -17.02 9.37 3.50
N ARG A 167 -15.87 8.91 3.00
CA ARG A 167 -15.73 8.39 1.63
C ARG A 167 -16.68 7.22 1.36
N THR A 168 -16.69 6.23 2.25
CA THR A 168 -17.54 5.03 2.08
C THR A 168 -19.02 5.38 2.14
N ARG A 169 -19.41 6.35 2.98
CA ARG A 169 -20.80 6.86 3.04
C ARG A 169 -21.21 7.58 1.77
N MET A 170 -20.38 8.48 1.24
CA MET A 170 -20.65 9.16 -0.03
C MET A 170 -20.76 8.18 -1.20
N GLN A 171 -19.90 7.15 -1.22
CA GLN A 171 -19.93 6.11 -2.25
C GLN A 171 -21.20 5.26 -2.15
N THR A 172 -21.62 4.90 -0.93
CA THR A 172 -22.85 4.14 -0.69
C THR A 172 -24.10 4.95 -1.03
N GLU A 173 -24.14 6.24 -0.68
CA GLU A 173 -25.24 7.14 -1.04
C GLU A 173 -25.36 7.30 -2.55
N THR A 174 -24.25 7.54 -3.24
CA THR A 174 -24.22 7.61 -4.70
C THR A 174 -24.77 6.32 -5.32
N LEU A 175 -24.39 5.17 -4.74
CA LEU A 175 -24.91 3.86 -5.13
C LEU A 175 -26.44 3.79 -4.96
N HIS A 176 -26.95 4.17 -3.80
CA HIS A 176 -28.37 4.14 -3.47
C HIS A 176 -29.21 5.02 -4.40
N LEU A 177 -28.74 6.25 -4.69
CA LEU A 177 -29.41 7.15 -5.63
C LEU A 177 -29.49 6.57 -7.04
N LEU A 178 -28.43 5.88 -7.48
CA LEU A 178 -28.36 5.26 -8.80
C LEU A 178 -29.24 4.01 -8.92
N VAL A 179 -29.34 3.18 -7.87
CA VAL A 179 -30.21 2.00 -7.84
C VAL A 179 -31.69 2.39 -7.85
N ASN A 180 -32.07 3.38 -7.03
CA ASN A 180 -33.46 3.80 -6.90
C ASN A 180 -33.94 4.77 -7.99
N ASN A 181 -33.08 5.10 -8.97
CA ASN A 181 -33.34 6.13 -9.98
C ASN A 181 -33.79 7.47 -9.37
N GLU A 182 -33.28 7.81 -8.19
CA GLU A 182 -33.60 9.07 -7.53
C GLU A 182 -32.78 10.20 -8.18
N ASN A 183 -33.46 11.22 -8.69
CA ASN A 183 -32.81 12.36 -9.34
C ASN A 183 -32.30 13.43 -8.33
N ARG A 184 -31.86 12.98 -7.15
CA ARG A 184 -31.32 13.86 -6.11
C ARG A 184 -29.82 14.05 -6.30
N ARG A 185 -29.33 15.23 -5.92
CA ARG A 185 -27.90 15.52 -5.89
C ARG A 185 -27.25 14.76 -4.74
N ALA A 186 -26.18 14.02 -5.03
CA ALA A 186 -25.34 13.41 -3.99
C ALA A 186 -24.75 14.47 -3.05
N MET A 187 -24.77 14.19 -1.75
CA MET A 187 -24.23 15.10 -0.74
C MET A 187 -22.75 15.41 -0.98
N SER A 188 -22.35 16.64 -0.69
CA SER A 188 -20.93 17.00 -0.67
C SER A 188 -20.22 16.37 0.53
N MET A 189 -18.88 16.38 0.50
CA MET A 189 -18.07 15.83 1.60
C MET A 189 -18.38 16.53 2.94
N ILE A 190 -18.54 17.85 2.94
CA ILE A 190 -18.83 18.62 4.15
C ILE A 190 -20.25 18.35 4.65
N GLU A 191 -21.23 18.29 3.74
CA GLU A 191 -22.62 17.92 4.07
C GLU A 191 -22.68 16.52 4.68
N THR A 192 -21.96 15.57 4.10
CA THR A 192 -21.87 14.20 4.59
C THR A 192 -21.26 14.17 5.99
N THR A 193 -20.12 14.83 6.22
CA THR A 193 -19.48 14.92 7.54
C THR A 193 -20.41 15.54 8.58
N LYS A 194 -21.09 16.65 8.24
CA LYS A 194 -22.03 17.33 9.14
C LYS A 194 -23.24 16.44 9.47
N SER A 195 -23.79 15.78 8.46
CA SER A 195 -24.92 14.85 8.59
C SER A 195 -24.56 13.64 9.47
N LEU A 196 -23.38 13.05 9.29
CA LEU A 196 -22.91 11.97 10.15
C LEU A 196 -22.76 12.41 11.60
N TYR A 197 -22.12 13.56 11.82
CA TYR A 197 -21.91 14.11 13.15
C TYR A 197 -23.23 14.39 13.87
N SER A 198 -24.21 15.02 13.20
CA SER A 198 -25.49 15.34 13.80
C SER A 198 -26.36 14.11 14.07
N THR A 199 -26.27 13.08 13.22
CA THR A 199 -27.15 11.90 13.31
C THR A 199 -26.64 10.83 14.28
N HIS A 200 -25.34 10.57 14.29
CA HIS A 200 -24.74 9.46 15.04
C HIS A 200 -23.73 9.91 16.11
N GLY A 201 -23.44 11.21 16.18
CA GLY A 201 -22.39 11.75 17.04
C GLY A 201 -20.97 11.46 16.53
N PRO A 202 -19.93 11.87 17.29
CA PRO A 202 -18.53 11.76 16.87
C PRO A 202 -18.00 10.32 16.81
N SER A 203 -18.58 9.38 17.57
CA SER A 203 -18.10 7.98 17.61
C SER A 203 -18.21 7.25 16.27
N VAL A 204 -19.09 7.73 15.37
CA VAL A 204 -19.31 7.12 14.06
C VAL A 204 -18.05 7.11 13.20
N PHE A 205 -17.16 8.08 13.39
CA PHE A 205 -15.93 8.23 12.62
C PHE A 205 -14.87 7.18 12.95
N TRP A 206 -15.02 6.41 14.02
CA TRP A 206 -14.15 5.28 14.38
C TRP A 206 -14.85 3.92 14.28
N ARG A 207 -16.09 3.88 13.79
CA ARG A 207 -16.77 2.61 13.49
C ARG A 207 -16.07 1.93 12.31
N GLY A 208 -15.89 0.62 12.41
CA GLY A 208 -15.19 -0.19 11.40
C GLY A 208 -13.68 -0.27 11.59
N LEU A 209 -13.09 0.38 12.59
CA LEU A 209 -11.64 0.35 12.82
C LEU A 209 -11.10 -1.08 13.05
N THR A 210 -11.86 -1.93 13.76
CA THR A 210 -11.51 -3.34 13.94
C THR A 210 -11.43 -4.09 12.60
N ALA A 211 -12.38 -3.83 11.71
CA ALA A 211 -12.42 -4.38 10.36
C ALA A 211 -11.27 -3.84 9.48
N SER A 212 -10.81 -2.60 9.71
CA SER A 212 -9.61 -2.03 9.08
C SER A 212 -8.35 -2.74 9.55
N PHE A 213 -8.19 -2.92 10.87
CA PHE A 213 -7.02 -3.61 11.44
C PHE A 213 -6.94 -5.07 11.01
N LEU A 214 -8.07 -5.78 10.96
CA LEU A 214 -8.09 -7.13 10.42
C LEU A 214 -7.71 -7.16 8.93
N GLY A 215 -7.99 -6.09 8.17
CA GLY A 215 -7.53 -5.93 6.80
C GLY A 215 -6.01 -5.84 6.66
N LEU A 216 -5.30 -5.35 7.69
CA LEU A 216 -3.84 -5.30 7.70
C LEU A 216 -3.20 -6.69 7.79
N SER A 217 -3.97 -7.75 8.12
CA SER A 217 -3.47 -9.14 8.12
C SER A 217 -2.92 -9.56 6.75
N HIS A 218 -3.45 -9.00 5.66
CA HIS A 218 -2.91 -9.22 4.32
C HIS A 218 -1.43 -8.83 4.21
N VAL A 219 -1.01 -7.76 4.90
CA VAL A 219 0.37 -7.26 4.86
C VAL A 219 1.36 -8.30 5.40
N ALA A 220 0.97 -9.03 6.45
CA ALA A 220 1.79 -10.08 7.04
C ALA A 220 2.04 -11.27 6.09
N ILE A 221 1.12 -11.52 5.15
CA ILE A 221 1.24 -12.57 4.13
C ILE A 221 1.98 -12.03 2.90
N GLN A 222 1.71 -10.79 2.52
CA GLN A 222 2.26 -10.17 1.32
C GLN A 222 3.79 -10.09 1.36
N PHE A 223 4.39 -9.64 2.47
CA PHE A 223 5.84 -9.44 2.55
C PHE A 223 6.65 -10.73 2.38
N PRO A 224 6.38 -11.83 3.12
CA PRO A 224 7.07 -13.10 2.89
C PRO A 224 6.89 -13.65 1.47
N VAL A 225 5.70 -13.48 0.88
CA VAL A 225 5.44 -13.91 -0.50
C VAL A 225 6.21 -13.03 -1.48
N TYR A 226 6.27 -11.72 -1.26
CA TYR A 226 7.02 -10.77 -2.08
C TYR A 226 8.51 -11.09 -2.08
N GLU A 227 9.12 -11.36 -0.92
CA GLU A 227 10.54 -11.72 -0.85
C GLU A 227 10.85 -13.00 -1.64
N LYS A 228 10.00 -14.03 -1.48
CA LYS A 228 10.14 -15.28 -2.27
C LYS A 228 9.97 -15.03 -3.76
N MET A 229 8.99 -14.21 -4.15
CA MET A 229 8.75 -13.87 -5.55
C MET A 229 9.86 -13.02 -6.15
N LYS A 230 10.47 -12.11 -5.37
CA LYS A 230 11.58 -11.28 -5.83
C LYS A 230 12.81 -12.13 -6.19
N VAL A 231 13.07 -13.21 -5.45
CA VAL A 231 14.17 -14.14 -5.77
C VAL A 231 13.78 -15.09 -6.91
N TRP A 232 12.54 -15.56 -6.94
CA TRP A 232 12.09 -16.55 -7.92
C TRP A 232 11.89 -15.96 -9.33
N LEU A 233 11.31 -14.77 -9.45
CA LEU A 233 10.86 -14.23 -10.73
C LEU A 233 12.03 -13.95 -11.72
N PRO A 234 13.16 -13.35 -11.31
CA PRO A 234 14.31 -13.16 -12.18
C PRO A 234 14.92 -14.48 -12.67
N THR A 235 14.93 -15.52 -11.82
CA THR A 235 15.47 -16.85 -12.20
C THR A 235 14.66 -17.54 -13.30
N VAL A 236 13.37 -17.20 -13.44
CA VAL A 236 12.47 -17.78 -14.44
C VAL A 236 12.38 -16.93 -15.69
N LEU A 237 12.24 -15.61 -15.57
CA LEU A 237 12.07 -14.71 -16.71
C LEU A 237 13.38 -14.39 -17.43
N HIS A 238 14.48 -14.27 -16.67
CA HIS A 238 15.76 -13.78 -17.18
C HIS A 238 16.94 -14.62 -16.67
N PRO A 239 17.00 -15.93 -17.01
CA PRO A 239 18.06 -16.83 -16.53
C PRO A 239 19.48 -16.44 -16.98
N GLU A 240 19.62 -15.64 -18.06
CA GLU A 240 20.92 -15.23 -18.61
C GLU A 240 21.32 -13.77 -18.28
N ARG A 241 20.43 -12.96 -17.70
CA ARG A 241 20.72 -11.57 -17.32
C ARG A 241 20.81 -11.45 -15.80
N GLY A 242 21.99 -11.19 -15.28
CA GLY A 242 22.25 -11.02 -13.84
C GLY A 242 21.83 -9.66 -13.27
N GLU A 243 20.98 -8.89 -13.95
CA GLU A 243 20.58 -7.54 -13.53
C GLU A 243 19.09 -7.51 -13.18
N GLU A 244 18.75 -7.01 -11.98
CA GLU A 244 17.37 -6.85 -11.52
C GLU A 244 16.69 -5.67 -12.26
N GLU A 245 15.67 -5.94 -13.08
CA GLU A 245 14.92 -4.89 -13.78
C GLU A 245 13.79 -4.33 -12.89
N PRO A 246 13.49 -3.01 -12.92
CA PRO A 246 12.35 -2.44 -12.19
C PRO A 246 11.00 -3.10 -12.49
N VAL A 247 10.84 -3.67 -13.69
CA VAL A 247 9.65 -4.41 -14.12
C VAL A 247 9.47 -5.70 -13.32
N ASP A 248 10.56 -6.40 -12.99
CA ASP A 248 10.52 -7.64 -12.20
C ASP A 248 10.02 -7.38 -10.78
N TRP A 249 10.46 -6.27 -10.17
CA TRP A 249 9.97 -5.88 -8.83
C TRP A 249 8.49 -5.51 -8.85
N LEU A 250 8.02 -4.87 -9.93
CA LEU A 250 6.61 -4.54 -10.11
C LEU A 250 5.75 -5.80 -10.28
N LEU A 251 6.20 -6.75 -11.10
CA LEU A 251 5.52 -8.03 -11.31
C LEU A 251 5.51 -8.88 -10.03
N ALA A 252 6.63 -8.95 -9.30
CA ALA A 252 6.71 -9.63 -8.01
C ALA A 252 5.77 -8.99 -6.97
N SER A 253 5.68 -7.66 -6.94
CA SER A 253 4.74 -6.93 -6.08
C SER A 253 3.28 -7.21 -6.45
N ALA A 254 2.94 -7.19 -7.74
CA ALA A 254 1.60 -7.48 -8.23
C ALA A 254 1.18 -8.92 -7.91
N ALA A 255 2.03 -9.89 -8.21
CA ALA A 255 1.74 -11.31 -7.99
C ALA A 255 1.68 -11.68 -6.50
N SER A 256 2.56 -11.11 -5.67
CA SER A 256 2.48 -11.29 -4.21
C SER A 256 1.20 -10.70 -3.64
N LYS A 257 0.77 -9.53 -4.11
CA LYS A 257 -0.49 -8.91 -3.69
C LYS A 257 -1.71 -9.73 -4.10
N VAL A 258 -1.74 -10.25 -5.34
CA VAL A 258 -2.83 -11.14 -5.79
C VAL A 258 -2.89 -12.41 -4.94
N THR A 259 -1.74 -13.03 -4.68
CA THR A 259 -1.65 -14.26 -3.87
C THR A 259 -2.13 -14.00 -2.43
N ALA A 260 -1.65 -12.91 -1.82
CA ALA A 260 -2.06 -12.54 -0.47
C ALA A 260 -3.57 -12.24 -0.41
N CYS A 261 -4.11 -11.48 -1.38
CA CYS A 261 -5.55 -11.22 -1.48
C CYS A 261 -6.38 -12.49 -1.61
N LEU A 262 -5.95 -13.46 -2.43
CA LEU A 262 -6.64 -14.75 -2.59
C LEU A 262 -6.65 -15.56 -1.28
N LEU A 263 -5.53 -15.57 -0.56
CA LEU A 263 -5.41 -16.25 0.72
C LEU A 263 -6.27 -15.60 1.81
N THR A 264 -6.37 -14.27 1.82
CA THR A 264 -7.23 -13.55 2.78
C THR A 264 -8.68 -13.42 2.33
N TYR A 265 -9.01 -13.82 1.10
CA TYR A 265 -10.35 -13.65 0.54
C TYR A 265 -11.47 -14.28 1.38
N PRO A 266 -11.35 -15.51 1.91
CA PRO A 266 -12.40 -16.11 2.75
C PRO A 266 -12.73 -15.25 3.98
N HIS A 267 -11.72 -14.62 4.58
CA HIS A 267 -11.89 -13.72 5.71
C HIS A 267 -12.53 -12.39 5.28
N GLU A 268 -12.17 -11.84 4.11
CA GLU A 268 -12.81 -10.62 3.59
C GLU A 268 -14.30 -10.82 3.28
N VAL A 269 -14.70 -12.01 2.83
CA VAL A 269 -16.11 -12.34 2.57
C VAL A 269 -16.91 -12.35 3.87
N ILE A 270 -16.38 -12.91 4.96
CA ILE A 270 -17.04 -12.91 6.28
C ILE A 270 -17.21 -11.48 6.81
N ARG A 271 -16.23 -10.59 6.56
CA ARG A 271 -16.32 -9.17 6.92
C ARG A 271 -17.40 -8.40 6.14
N SER A 272 -17.77 -8.87 4.96
CA SER A 272 -18.71 -8.20 4.05
C SER A 272 -20.18 -8.60 4.22
N ARG A 273 -20.45 -9.64 5.03
CA ARG A 273 -21.79 -10.08 5.40
C ARG A 273 -22.17 -9.54 6.77
#